data_AF-A0A848LW79-F1
#
_entry.id   AF-A0A848LW79-F1
#
_cell.length_a   1.000
_cell.length_b   1.000
_cell.length_c   1.000
_cell.angle_alpha   90.00
_cell.angle_beta   90.00
_cell.angle_gamma   90.00
#
_symmetry.space_group_name_H-M   'P 1'
#
loop_
_entity.id
_entity.type
_entity.pdbx_description
1 polymer ?
#
loop_
_entity_poly.entity_id
_entity_poly.type
_entity_poly.pdbx_seq_one_letter_code
_entity_poly.pdbx_strand_id
1 'polypeptide(L)'
;MGIRDDLKKQALDVSGKAMEKLMADEKRAMAIANAIGRVQRGKQALDRGQEELMKAFHFAPRSEFKALGKQLSGLKRRLRELEEKLNAL
;
A
#
# COMPACT_ATOMS: atom_id res chain seq x y z
N MET A 1 -9.61 -30.32 -8.08
CA MET A 1 -9.23 -30.49 -6.66
C MET A 1 -7.78 -30.91 -6.62
N GLY A 2 -6.86 -29.95 -6.53
CA GLY A 2 -5.43 -30.21 -6.63
C GLY A 2 -4.74 -30.07 -5.28
N ILE A 3 -3.63 -30.80 -5.09
CA ILE A 3 -2.78 -30.79 -3.89
C ILE A 3 -2.41 -29.37 -3.46
N ARG A 4 -2.28 -28.43 -4.41
CA ARG A 4 -2.01 -27.00 -4.16
C ARG A 4 -3.15 -26.30 -3.41
N ASP A 5 -4.39 -26.63 -3.73
CA ASP A 5 -5.57 -26.04 -3.08
C ASP A 5 -5.73 -26.58 -1.67
N ASP A 6 -5.43 -27.87 -1.47
CA ASP A 6 -5.45 -28.52 -0.14
C ASP A 6 -4.31 -28.02 0.75
N LEU A 7 -3.11 -27.80 0.21
CA LEU A 7 -1.99 -27.21 0.96
C LEU A 7 -2.29 -25.76 1.36
N LYS A 8 -2.89 -24.97 0.47
CA LYS A 8 -3.34 -23.61 0.78
C LYS A 8 -4.40 -23.63 1.87
N LYS A 9 -5.36 -24.56 1.78
CA LYS A 9 -6.43 -24.70 2.77
C LYS A 9 -5.89 -25.10 4.13
N GLN A 10 -4.93 -26.03 4.18
CA GLN A 10 -4.23 -26.42 5.41
C GLN A 10 -3.38 -25.28 5.99
N ALA A 11 -2.65 -24.54 5.14
CA ALA A 11 -1.89 -23.38 5.60
C ALA A 11 -2.80 -22.27 6.15
N LEU A 12 -3.94 -22.03 5.50
CA LEU A 12 -4.95 -21.09 5.95
C LEU A 12 -5.60 -21.53 7.27
N ASP A 13 -5.97 -22.81 7.40
CA ASP A 13 -6.54 -23.38 8.63
C ASP A 13 -5.55 -23.32 9.80
N VAL A 14 -4.27 -23.62 9.57
CA VAL A 14 -3.21 -23.53 10.58
C VAL A 14 -2.99 -22.08 10.98
N SER A 15 -2.96 -21.16 10.02
CA SER A 15 -2.83 -19.72 10.30
C SER A 15 -4.05 -19.15 11.02
N GLY A 16 -5.26 -19.62 10.70
CA GLY A 16 -6.52 -19.24 11.34
C GLY A 16 -6.61 -19.71 12.78
N LYS A 17 -6.28 -20.98 13.05
CA LYS A 17 -6.24 -21.54 14.41
C LYS A 17 -5.13 -20.91 15.27
N ALA A 18 -3.99 -20.58 14.67
CA ALA A 18 -2.93 -19.85 15.35
C ALA A 18 -3.37 -18.41 15.69
N MET A 19 -4.08 -17.75 14.77
CA MET A 19 -4.65 -16.43 15.01
C MET A 19 -5.73 -16.47 16.10
N GLU A 20 -6.64 -17.45 16.07
CA GLU A 20 -7.66 -17.67 17.12
C GLU A 20 -7.02 -17.89 18.50
N LYS A 21 -6.00 -18.75 18.59
CA LYS A 21 -5.29 -19.01 19.84
C LYS A 21 -4.48 -17.81 20.33
N LEU A 22 -3.99 -16.98 19.41
CA LEU A 22 -3.32 -15.72 19.73
C LEU A 22 -4.31 -14.65 20.23
N MET A 23 -5.51 -14.59 19.64
CA MET A 23 -6.59 -13.67 20.02
C MET A 23 -7.30 -14.11 21.31
N ALA A 24 -7.32 -15.41 21.63
CA ALA A 24 -7.84 -15.96 22.88
C ALA A 24 -7.02 -15.54 24.12
N ASP A 25 -5.77 -15.12 23.93
CA ASP A 25 -4.98 -14.42 24.94
C ASP A 25 -5.02 -12.91 24.63
N GLU A 26 -6.15 -12.28 24.99
CA GLU A 26 -6.44 -10.86 24.71
C GLU A 26 -5.28 -9.92 25.10
N LYS A 27 -4.54 -10.27 26.16
CA LYS A 27 -3.38 -9.51 26.63
C LYS A 27 -2.20 -9.63 25.67
N ARG A 28 -1.88 -10.82 25.17
CA ARG A 28 -0.82 -11.00 24.15
C ARG A 28 -1.21 -10.43 22.80
N ALA A 29 -2.46 -10.58 22.38
CA ALA A 29 -2.97 -9.98 21.15
C ALA A 29 -2.86 -8.46 21.18
N MET A 30 -3.27 -7.80 22.28
CA MET A 30 -3.10 -6.36 22.45
C MET A 30 -1.64 -5.93 22.48
N ALA A 31 -0.75 -6.69 23.13
CA ALA A 31 0.68 -6.37 23.16
C ALA A 31 1.30 -6.40 21.76
N ILE A 32 0.96 -7.41 20.96
CA ILE A 32 1.42 -7.55 19.57
C ILE A 32 0.82 -6.46 18.68
N ALA A 33 -0.48 -6.19 18.79
CA ALA A 33 -1.14 -5.12 18.06
C ALA A 33 -0.51 -3.74 18.37
N ASN A 34 -0.20 -3.48 19.64
CA ASN A 34 0.48 -2.26 20.06
C ASN A 34 1.92 -2.18 19.52
N ALA A 35 2.65 -3.30 19.52
CA ALA A 35 4.00 -3.35 18.95
C ALA A 35 3.99 -3.10 17.43
N ILE A 36 3.10 -3.77 16.71
CA ILE A 36 2.90 -3.57 15.26
C ILE A 36 2.50 -2.11 14.99
N GLY A 37 1.56 -1.57 15.77
CA GLY A 37 1.12 -0.18 15.63
C GLY A 37 2.21 0.85 15.94
N ARG A 38 3.15 0.56 16.84
CA ARG A 38 4.34 1.40 17.09
C ARG A 38 5.32 1.34 15.92
N VAL A 39 5.60 0.15 15.41
CA VAL A 39 6.49 -0.05 14.26
C VAL A 39 5.92 0.61 13.01
N GLN A 40 4.61 0.46 12.75
CA GLN A 40 3.94 1.12 11.62
C GLN A 40 3.99 2.64 11.73
N ARG A 41 3.74 3.21 12.92
CA ARG A 41 3.86 4.66 13.14
C ARG A 41 5.31 5.15 13.00
N GLY A 42 6.28 4.40 13.50
CA GLY A 42 7.71 4.71 13.35
C GLY A 42 8.15 4.70 11.89
N LYS A 43 7.72 3.69 11.12
CA LYS A 43 7.96 3.63 9.67
C LYS A 43 7.33 4.83 8.96
N GLN A 44 6.07 5.17 9.26
CA GLN A 44 5.42 6.34 8.65
C GLN A 44 6.13 7.66 8.99
N ALA A 45 6.62 7.82 10.22
CA ALA A 45 7.38 9.00 10.61
C ALA A 45 8.73 9.09 9.88
N LEU A 46 9.42 7.95 9.71
CA LEU A 46 10.67 7.86 8.97
C LEU A 46 10.47 8.14 7.47
N ASP A 47 9.43 7.56 6.85
CA ASP A 47 9.09 7.79 5.46
C ASP A 47 8.76 9.28 5.21
N ARG A 48 8.02 9.92 6.12
CA ARG A 48 7.75 11.38 6.05
C ARG A 48 9.02 12.22 6.21
N GLY A 49 9.85 11.89 7.20
CA GLY A 49 11.12 12.59 7.41
C GLY A 49 12.05 12.43 6.21
N GLN A 50 12.08 11.26 5.57
CA GLN A 50 12.84 11.05 4.35
C GLN A 50 12.32 11.91 3.19
N GLU A 51 11.00 11.98 2.98
CA GLU A 51 10.42 12.85 1.95
C GLU A 51 10.68 14.35 2.23
N GLU A 52 10.59 14.78 3.48
CA GLU A 52 10.90 16.16 3.89
C GLU A 52 12.37 16.51 3.68
N LEU A 53 13.29 15.60 4.03
CA LEU A 53 14.72 15.77 3.77
C LEU A 53 15.02 15.81 2.27
N MET A 54 14.43 14.91 1.48
CA MET A 54 14.60 14.92 0.02
C MET A 54 14.17 16.26 -0.58
N LYS A 55 13.00 16.79 -0.17
CA LYS A 55 12.54 18.11 -0.59
C LYS A 55 13.46 19.24 -0.12
N ALA A 56 13.94 19.20 1.12
CA ALA A 56 14.86 20.19 1.67
C ALA A 56 16.23 20.20 0.95
N PHE A 57 16.67 19.04 0.46
CA PHE A 57 17.87 18.89 -0.37
C PHE A 57 17.61 19.05 -1.87
N HIS A 58 16.44 19.56 -2.28
CA HIS A 58 16.02 19.73 -3.67
C HIS A 58 16.04 18.44 -4.53
N PHE A 59 15.98 17.27 -3.90
CA PHE A 59 15.77 16.00 -4.59
C PHE A 59 14.28 15.71 -4.72
N ALA A 60 13.83 15.42 -5.95
CA ALA A 60 12.44 15.06 -6.21
C ALA A 60 12.12 13.70 -5.56
N PRO A 61 11.22 13.63 -4.55
CA PRO A 61 10.83 12.36 -3.97
C PRO A 61 9.99 11.55 -4.95
N ARG A 62 9.98 10.22 -4.78
CA ARG A 62 9.22 9.28 -5.63
C ARG A 62 7.73 9.61 -5.71
N SER A 63 7.16 10.19 -4.66
CA SER A 63 5.76 10.65 -4.61
C SER A 63 5.46 11.76 -5.62
N GLU A 64 6.40 12.67 -5.88
CA GLU A 64 6.23 13.73 -6.87
C GLU A 64 6.25 13.19 -8.30
N PHE A 65 7.15 12.25 -8.62
CA PHE A 65 7.13 11.56 -9.92
C PHE A 65 5.81 10.81 -10.15
N LYS A 66 5.22 10.22 -9.10
CA LYS A 66 3.91 9.57 -9.18
C LYS A 66 2.78 10.57 -9.43
N ALA A 67 2.82 11.73 -8.78
CA ALA A 67 1.84 12.81 -8.99
C ALA A 67 1.92 13.36 -10.42
N LEU A 68 3.13 13.65 -10.92
CA LEU A 68 3.36 14.09 -12.29
C LEU A 68 2.87 13.06 -13.31
N GLY A 69 3.16 11.76 -13.10
CA GLY A 69 2.67 10.69 -13.96
C GLY A 69 1.13 10.63 -14.04
N LYS A 70 0.44 10.91 -12.93
CA LYS A 70 -1.03 10.99 -12.90
C LYS A 70 -1.55 12.21 -13.69
N GLN A 71 -0.91 13.37 -13.53
CA GLN A 71 -1.27 14.58 -14.26
C GLN A 71 -1.07 14.40 -15.78
N LEU A 72 0.07 13.83 -16.19
CA LEU A 72 0.36 13.51 -17.60
C LEU A 72 -0.65 12.52 -18.18
N SER A 73 -1.02 11.50 -17.41
CA SER A 73 -2.04 10.53 -17.83
C SER A 73 -3.41 11.19 -18.04
N GLY A 74 -3.79 12.11 -17.15
CA GLY A 74 -5.00 12.92 -17.28
C GLY A 74 -4.97 13.83 -18.50
N LEU A 75 -3.83 14.48 -18.76
CA LEU A 75 -3.64 15.32 -19.94
C LEU A 75 -3.76 14.52 -21.25
N LYS A 76 -3.13 13.33 -21.32
CA LYS A 76 -3.26 12.43 -22.47
C LYS A 76 -4.70 12.00 -22.74
N ARG A 77 -5.53 11.85 -21.69
CA ARG A 77 -6.94 11.53 -21.85
C ARG A 77 -7.71 12.70 -22.45
N ARG A 78 -7.50 13.92 -21.93
CA ARG A 78 -8.13 15.13 -22.44
C ARG A 78 -7.75 15.43 -23.89
N LEU A 79 -6.50 15.20 -24.26
CA LEU A 79 -6.05 15.33 -25.65
C LEU A 79 -6.80 14.37 -26.58
N ARG A 80 -6.98 13.11 -26.17
CA ARG A 80 -7.79 12.14 -26.93
C ARG A 80 -9.25 12.56 -27.05
N GLU A 81 -9.86 13.02 -25.96
CA GLU A 81 -11.24 13.55 -25.98
C GLU A 81 -11.38 14.76 -26.92
N LEU A 82 -10.36 15.61 -27.03
CA LEU A 82 -10.35 16.74 -27.98
C LEU A 82 -10.16 16.30 -29.42
N GLU A 83 -9.26 15.34 -29.67
CA GLU A 83 -9.04 14.75 -30.99
C GLU A 83 -10.30 14.06 -31.51
N GLU A 84 -10.99 13.29 -30.68
CA GLU A 84 -12.28 12.66 -31.01
C GLU A 84 -13.36 13.69 -31.37
N LYS A 85 -13.44 14.81 -30.62
CA LYS A 85 -14.38 15.90 -30.93
C LYS A 85 -14.05 16.61 -32.23
N LEU A 86 -12.76 16.78 -32.53
CA LEU A 86 -12.32 17.41 -33.78
C LEU A 86 -12.63 16.51 -34.98
N ASN A 87 -12.46 15.20 -34.84
CA ASN A 87 -12.76 14.23 -35.89
C ASN A 87 -14.26 14.00 -36.11
N ALA A 88 -15.11 14.43 -35.16
CA ALA A 88 -16.57 14.35 -35.25
C ALA A 88 -17.21 15.62 -35.84
N LEU A 89 -16.41 16.64 -36.17
CA LEU A 89 -16.78 17.83 -36.94
C LEU A 89 -16.53 17.61 -38.43
#